data_AF-H9VV75-F1
#
_entry.id   AF-H9VV75-F1
#
_cell.length_a   1.000
_cell.length_b   1.000
_cell.length_c   1.000
_cell.angle_alpha   90.00
_cell.angle_beta   90.00
_cell.angle_gamma   90.00
#
_symmetry.space_group_name_H-M   'P 1'
#
loop_
_entity.id
_entity.type
_entity.pdbx_description
1 polymer ?
#
loop_
_entity_poly.entity_id
_entity_poly.type
_entity_poly.pdbx_seq_one_letter_code
_entity_poly.pdbx_strand_id
1 'polypeptide(L)'
;FLACIVMVLCSATAYAQLSSTYYDTSCPKALSTVKAAVKQAVAKEKRMGASLLRLHFHDCFVNGCEGSLLLDDSSNITGEKT
;
A
#
# COMPACT_ATOMS: atom_id res chain seq x y z
N PHE A 1 35.36 -15.76 5.68
CA PHE A 1 34.92 -15.19 6.97
C PHE A 1 34.89 -13.66 6.96
N LEU A 2 36.03 -12.98 6.74
CA LEU A 2 36.09 -11.50 6.75
C LEU A 2 35.15 -10.83 5.71
N ALA A 3 35.09 -11.38 4.49
CA ALA A 3 34.20 -10.89 3.43
C ALA A 3 32.70 -11.04 3.74
N CYS A 4 32.32 -12.09 4.48
CA CYS A 4 30.94 -12.29 4.94
C CYS A 4 30.56 -11.28 6.02
N ILE A 5 31.50 -10.90 6.90
CA ILE A 5 31.30 -9.88 7.94
C ILE A 5 31.09 -8.50 7.33
N VAL A 6 31.86 -8.14 6.28
CA VAL A 6 31.68 -6.89 5.52
C VAL A 6 30.32 -6.83 4.83
N MET A 7 29.83 -7.95 4.29
CA MET A 7 28.53 -8.04 3.62
C MET A 7 27.34 -7.85 4.60
N VAL A 8 27.47 -8.32 5.85
CA VAL A 8 26.46 -8.12 6.91
C VAL A 8 26.40 -6.66 7.38
N LEU A 9 27.54 -5.96 7.42
CA LEU A 9 27.63 -4.54 7.78
C LEU A 9 27.06 -3.60 6.69
N CYS A 10 26.94 -4.07 5.44
CA CYS A 10 26.29 -3.37 4.33
C CYS A 10 24.80 -3.66 4.19
N SER A 11 24.17 -4.31 5.17
CA SER A 11 22.70 -4.41 5.22
C SER A 11 22.13 -3.00 5.25
N ALA A 12 21.58 -2.55 4.12
CA ALA A 12 20.96 -1.25 4.00
C ALA A 12 20.00 -1.06 5.18
N THR A 13 20.19 0.02 5.94
CA THR A 13 19.19 0.46 6.91
C THR A 13 17.89 0.67 6.15
N ALA A 14 16.92 -0.22 6.31
CA ALA A 14 15.60 0.00 5.76
C ALA A 14 15.02 1.24 6.44
N TYR A 15 14.90 2.35 5.70
CA TYR A 15 14.27 3.57 6.19
C TYR A 15 12.76 3.34 6.27
N ALA A 16 12.29 2.80 7.39
CA ALA A 16 10.87 2.75 7.69
C ALA A 16 10.40 4.16 8.10
N GLN A 17 10.00 4.98 7.13
CA GLN A 17 9.52 6.36 7.36
C GLN A 17 8.01 6.44 7.67
N LEU A 18 7.32 5.30 7.81
CA LEU A 18 5.90 5.29 8.13
C LEU A 18 5.65 5.62 9.60
N SER A 19 4.60 6.38 9.85
CA SER A 19 4.07 6.64 11.19
C SER A 19 2.56 6.40 11.21
N SER A 20 2.06 5.78 12.27
CA SER A 20 0.62 5.62 12.50
C SER A 20 -0.12 6.95 12.69
N THR A 21 0.61 8.02 13.00
CA THR A 21 0.08 9.36 13.26
C THR A 21 0.34 10.34 12.12
N TYR A 22 0.76 9.85 10.93
CA TYR A 22 1.16 10.70 9.80
C TYR A 22 0.10 11.75 9.43
N TYR A 23 -1.18 11.41 9.52
CA TYR A 23 -2.30 12.30 9.17
C TYR A 23 -2.89 13.07 10.37
N ASP A 24 -2.40 12.90 11.58
CA ASP A 24 -3.03 13.46 12.78
C ASP A 24 -3.11 14.99 12.76
N THR A 25 -2.13 15.65 12.13
CA THR A 25 -2.09 17.12 12.01
C THR A 25 -2.66 17.61 10.69
N SER A 26 -2.29 16.99 9.57
CA SER A 26 -2.64 17.47 8.22
C SER A 26 -4.06 17.09 7.80
N CYS A 27 -4.56 15.94 8.24
CA CYS A 27 -5.91 15.46 7.94
C CYS A 27 -6.44 14.56 9.08
N PRO A 28 -6.83 15.13 10.24
CA PRO A 28 -7.18 14.35 11.44
C PRO A 28 -8.38 13.40 11.25
N LYS A 29 -9.19 13.62 10.20
CA LYS A 29 -10.37 12.82 9.88
C LYS A 29 -10.11 11.77 8.79
N ALA A 30 -8.88 11.61 8.30
CA ALA A 30 -8.56 10.69 7.21
C ALA A 30 -9.02 9.25 7.53
N LEU A 31 -8.55 8.70 8.65
CA LEU A 31 -8.84 7.31 9.03
C LEU A 31 -10.33 7.07 9.33
N SER A 32 -11.02 8.02 9.96
CA SER A 32 -12.45 7.90 10.26
C SER A 32 -13.30 7.97 9.00
N THR A 33 -12.92 8.83 8.04
CA THR A 33 -13.59 8.96 6.73
C THR A 33 -13.43 7.68 5.91
N VAL A 34 -12.20 7.16 5.78
CA VAL A 34 -11.94 5.89 5.07
C VAL A 34 -12.70 4.74 5.71
N LYS A 35 -12.69 4.63 7.05
CA LYS A 35 -13.44 3.58 7.77
C LYS A 35 -14.95 3.66 7.50
N ALA A 36 -15.53 4.86 7.44
CA ALA A 36 -16.95 5.03 7.14
C ALA A 36 -17.28 4.60 5.70
N ALA A 37 -16.46 5.00 4.72
CA ALA A 37 -16.63 4.62 3.32
C ALA A 37 -16.51 3.09 3.11
N VAL A 38 -15.49 2.47 3.70
CA VAL A 38 -15.31 1.00 3.63
C VAL A 38 -16.48 0.28 4.28
N LYS A 39 -16.96 0.73 5.46
CA LYS A 39 -18.14 0.15 6.11
C LYS A 39 -19.38 0.22 5.22
N GLN A 40 -19.62 1.36 4.57
CA GLN A 40 -20.76 1.54 3.67
C GLN A 40 -20.65 0.60 2.46
N ALA A 41 -19.46 0.51 1.84
CA ALA A 41 -19.23 -0.35 0.68
C ALA A 41 -19.42 -1.84 1.02
N VAL A 42 -18.89 -2.30 2.17
CA VAL A 42 -19.05 -3.68 2.63
C VAL A 42 -20.49 -3.99 3.05
N ALA A 43 -21.21 -3.03 3.63
CA ALA A 43 -22.61 -3.19 3.96
C ALA A 43 -23.48 -3.34 2.71
N LYS A 44 -23.15 -2.63 1.63
CA LYS A 44 -23.80 -2.75 0.32
C LYS A 44 -23.46 -4.07 -0.38
N GLU A 45 -22.19 -4.47 -0.36
CA GLU A 45 -21.71 -5.72 -0.95
C GLU A 45 -20.64 -6.36 -0.06
N LYS A 46 -20.98 -7.48 0.61
CA LYS A 46 -20.06 -8.11 1.57
C LYS A 46 -18.73 -8.56 0.94
N ARG A 47 -18.75 -8.97 -0.34
CA ARG A 47 -17.56 -9.37 -1.09
C ARG A 47 -16.53 -8.23 -1.19
N MET A 48 -16.95 -6.97 -1.11
CA MET A 48 -16.07 -5.82 -1.21
C MET A 48 -14.94 -5.84 -0.17
N GLY A 49 -15.19 -6.39 1.03
CA GLY A 49 -14.14 -6.52 2.04
C GLY A 49 -12.98 -7.41 1.57
N ALA A 50 -13.29 -8.54 0.93
CA ALA A 50 -12.28 -9.42 0.35
C ALA A 50 -11.61 -8.79 -0.87
N SER A 51 -12.36 -8.08 -1.71
CA SER A 51 -11.82 -7.38 -2.89
C SER A 51 -10.79 -6.31 -2.50
N LEU A 52 -11.08 -5.48 -1.50
CA LEU A 52 -10.16 -4.43 -1.02
C LEU A 52 -8.89 -5.02 -0.38
N LEU A 53 -9.02 -6.11 0.39
CA LEU A 53 -7.87 -6.81 0.96
C LEU A 53 -6.98 -7.40 -0.14
N ARG A 54 -7.60 -8.05 -1.13
CA ARG A 54 -6.88 -8.60 -2.29
C ARG A 54 -6.17 -7.50 -3.07
N LEU A 55 -6.82 -6.36 -3.28
CA LEU A 55 -6.24 -5.23 -4.00
C LEU A 55 -4.96 -4.73 -3.33
N HIS A 56 -4.99 -4.52 -2.01
CA HIS A 56 -3.79 -4.11 -1.25
C HIS A 56 -2.67 -5.14 -1.34
N PHE A 57 -3.01 -6.44 -1.25
CA PHE A 57 -2.04 -7.51 -1.42
C PHE A 57 -1.40 -7.49 -2.81
N HIS A 58 -2.20 -7.39 -3.88
CA HIS A 58 -1.68 -7.37 -5.25
C HIS A 58 -0.80 -6.15 -5.53
N ASP A 59 -1.18 -4.98 -5.02
CA ASP A 59 -0.39 -3.75 -5.16
C ASP A 59 0.97 -3.92 -4.47
N CYS A 60 0.99 -4.29 -3.19
CA CYS A 60 2.23 -4.45 -2.43
C CYS A 60 3.15 -5.57 -2.94
N PHE A 61 2.61 -6.59 -3.62
CA PHE A 61 3.39 -7.72 -4.08
C PHE A 61 4.20 -7.40 -5.35
N VAL A 62 3.76 -6.42 -6.13
CA VAL A 62 4.40 -6.00 -7.37
C VAL A 62 5.05 -4.64 -7.13
N ASN A 63 6.39 -4.62 -7.05
CA ASN A 63 7.20 -3.40 -6.92
C ASN A 63 6.96 -2.50 -5.69
N GLY A 64 5.92 -2.72 -4.88
CA GLY A 64 5.72 -2.10 -3.57
C GLY A 64 4.32 -1.50 -3.38
N CYS A 65 4.02 -1.03 -2.17
CA CYS A 65 2.71 -0.46 -1.82
C CYS A 65 2.58 1.01 -2.28
N GLU A 66 2.67 1.26 -3.59
CA GLU A 66 2.68 2.61 -4.17
C GLU A 66 1.38 3.00 -4.88
N GLY A 67 0.41 2.08 -4.98
CA GLY A 67 -0.87 2.32 -5.65
C GLY A 67 -0.81 2.25 -7.18
N SER A 68 0.26 1.70 -7.75
CA SER A 68 0.45 1.57 -9.21
C SER A 68 -0.64 0.71 -9.86
N LEU A 69 -1.16 -0.28 -9.13
CA LEU A 69 -2.23 -1.16 -9.60
C LEU A 69 -3.54 -0.41 -9.90
N LEU A 70 -3.71 0.79 -9.33
CA LEU A 70 -4.89 1.62 -9.55
C LEU A 70 -4.85 2.42 -10.86
N LEU A 71 -3.68 2.51 -11.51
CA LEU A 71 -3.52 3.24 -12.76
C LEU A 71 -4.20 2.49 -13.92
N ASP A 72 -4.91 3.25 -14.76
CA ASP A 72 -5.49 2.75 -16.00
C ASP A 72 -4.51 2.89 -17.17
N ASP A 73 -4.73 2.12 -18.21
CA ASP A 73 -4.00 2.26 -19.47
C ASP A 73 -4.15 3.67 -20.05
N SER A 74 -3.06 4.16 -20.63
CA SER A 74 -3.03 5.40 -21.42
C SER A 74 -2.28 5.17 -22.73
N SER A 75 -2.25 6.18 -23.60
CA SER A 75 -1.55 6.08 -24.89
C SER A 75 -0.08 5.66 -24.79
N ASN A 76 0.57 5.97 -23.66
CA ASN A 76 2.01 5.78 -23.46
C ASN A 76 2.35 4.84 -22.30
N ILE A 77 1.36 4.35 -21.56
CA ILE A 77 1.57 3.53 -20.36
C ILE A 77 0.55 2.39 -20.35
N THR A 78 1.03 1.16 -20.25
CA THR A 78 0.20 -0.02 -19.94
C THR A 78 0.24 -0.24 -18.43
N GLY A 79 -0.94 -0.23 -17.79
CA GLY A 79 -1.12 -0.46 -16.36
C GLY A 79 -1.09 -1.95 -16.00
N GLU A 80 -1.36 -2.22 -14.72
CA GLU A 80 -1.25 -3.57 -14.14
C GLU A 80 -2.62 -4.26 -13.99
N LYS A 81 -3.70 -3.59 -14.38
CA LYS A 81 -5.07 -4.12 -14.37
C LYS A 81 -5.22 -5.18 -15.47
N THR A 82 -4.88 -6.43 -15.14
CA THR A 82 -5.02 -7.60 -16.03
C THR A 82 -5.98 -8.62 -15.44
#